data_AF-A0A4P6X6S1-F1
#
_entry.id   AF-A0A4P6X6S1-F1
#
_cell.length_a   1.000
_cell.length_b   1.000
_cell.length_c   1.000
_cell.angle_alpha   90.00
_cell.angle_beta   90.00
_cell.angle_gamma   90.00
#
_symmetry.space_group_name_H-M   'P 1'
#
loop_
_entity.id
_entity.type
_entity.pdbx_description
1 polymer ?
#
loop_
_entity_poly.entity_id
_entity_poly.type
_entity_poly.pdbx_seq_one_letter_code
_entity_poly.pdbx_strand_id
1 'polypeptide(L)'
;MLSKLNVAARTHRVLILSVAVAWCLPSLAQERIYRCGNEYTNNATVAKAQGCKLMEGGNITVIQGPAPQAAPRSASSSTAPRSAPRNDSAEQRARDSDARQILEMELRKAEERLAQAQKAYANGQPEKEGIESRNYQRYLDRVAELKASVGRAEADVSGLRRELARMGGAPMAPPAASGPAGPAPAVPGASGPSEPAAK
;
A
#
# COMPACT_ATOMS: atom_id res chain seq x y z
N MET A 1 -9.83 76.74 -11.65
CA MET A 1 -8.97 75.53 -11.62
C MET A 1 -9.52 74.38 -10.76
N LEU A 2 -10.60 74.56 -10.00
CA LEU A 2 -11.19 73.51 -9.14
C LEU A 2 -11.93 72.37 -9.89
N SER A 3 -12.39 72.59 -11.12
CA SER A 3 -13.20 71.59 -11.86
C SER A 3 -12.39 70.40 -12.41
N LYS A 4 -11.07 70.56 -12.58
CA LYS A 4 -10.20 69.53 -13.17
C LYS A 4 -9.83 68.39 -12.19
N LEU A 5 -9.87 68.65 -10.88
CA LEU A 5 -9.57 67.63 -9.85
C LEU A 5 -10.70 66.60 -9.68
N ASN A 6 -11.96 67.00 -9.84
CA ASN A 6 -13.11 66.09 -9.64
C ASN A 6 -13.27 65.05 -10.76
N VAL A 7 -12.75 65.32 -11.96
CA VAL A 7 -12.83 64.39 -13.11
C VAL A 7 -11.77 63.28 -13.00
N ALA A 8 -10.57 63.61 -12.52
CA ALA A 8 -9.50 62.64 -12.27
C ALA A 8 -9.85 61.67 -11.13
N ALA A 9 -10.50 62.15 -10.07
CA ALA A 9 -10.92 61.29 -8.95
C ALA A 9 -12.07 60.33 -9.30
N ARG A 10 -12.99 60.74 -10.19
CA ARG A 10 -14.10 59.88 -10.66
C ARG A 10 -13.63 58.78 -11.62
N THR A 11 -12.66 59.06 -12.48
CA THR A 11 -12.12 58.08 -13.43
C THR A 11 -11.29 57.00 -12.73
N HIS A 12 -10.50 57.35 -11.71
CA HIS A 12 -9.78 56.37 -10.91
C HIS A 12 -10.71 55.45 -10.09
N ARG A 13 -11.81 55.96 -9.52
CA ARG A 13 -12.76 55.13 -8.77
C ARG A 13 -13.49 54.12 -9.66
N VAL A 14 -13.82 54.49 -10.90
CA VAL A 14 -14.45 53.58 -11.88
C VAL A 14 -13.46 52.52 -12.39
N LEU A 15 -12.19 52.87 -12.52
CA LEU A 15 -11.14 51.95 -12.98
C LEU A 15 -10.70 50.96 -11.89
N ILE A 16 -10.76 51.34 -10.61
CA ILE A 16 -10.48 50.43 -9.47
C ILE A 16 -11.66 49.47 -9.23
N LEU A 17 -12.90 49.91 -9.43
CA LEU A 17 -14.09 49.04 -9.30
C LEU A 17 -14.22 48.00 -10.43
N SER A 18 -13.69 48.27 -11.62
CA SER A 18 -13.73 47.33 -12.75
C SER A 18 -12.64 46.25 -12.69
N VAL A 19 -11.51 46.50 -12.04
CA VAL A 19 -10.44 45.49 -11.85
C VAL A 19 -10.78 44.50 -10.72
N ALA A 20 -11.59 44.89 -9.73
CA ALA A 20 -11.92 44.02 -8.59
C ALA A 20 -12.96 42.91 -8.90
N VAL A 21 -13.69 42.99 -10.02
CA VAL A 21 -14.75 42.00 -10.37
C VAL A 21 -14.21 40.86 -11.26
N ALA A 22 -13.00 40.99 -11.82
CA ALA A 22 -12.46 40.00 -12.76
C ALA A 22 -11.75 38.79 -12.10
N TRP A 23 -11.59 38.77 -10.78
CA TRP A 23 -10.74 37.79 -10.07
C TRP A 23 -11.50 36.83 -9.15
N CYS A 24 -12.70 36.39 -9.56
CA CYS A 24 -13.38 35.30 -8.88
C CYS A 24 -14.04 34.36 -9.89
N LEU A 25 -13.22 33.65 -10.68
CA LEU A 25 -13.66 32.42 -11.32
C LEU A 25 -13.16 31.24 -10.49
N PRO A 26 -14.03 30.50 -9.78
CA PRO A 26 -13.66 29.18 -9.30
C PRO A 26 -13.49 28.29 -10.53
N SER A 27 -12.25 27.91 -10.81
CA SER A 27 -11.92 26.81 -11.73
C SER A 27 -12.44 25.51 -11.13
N LEU A 28 -13.74 25.24 -11.29
CA LEU A 28 -14.33 23.94 -10.99
C LEU A 28 -13.92 22.97 -12.10
N ALA A 29 -12.75 22.37 -11.93
CA ALA A 29 -12.39 21.15 -12.65
C ALA A 29 -13.30 20.02 -12.13
N GLN A 30 -14.52 19.96 -12.65
CA GLN A 30 -15.48 18.87 -12.43
C GLN A 30 -14.90 17.62 -13.10
N GLU A 31 -14.34 16.70 -12.32
CA GLU A 31 -13.85 15.41 -12.85
C GLU A 31 -15.05 14.63 -13.41
N ARG A 32 -14.95 14.27 -14.70
CA ARG A 32 -16.04 13.63 -15.45
C ARG A 32 -16.13 12.16 -15.06
N ILE A 33 -17.20 11.81 -14.36
CA ILE A 33 -17.49 10.43 -13.97
C ILE A 33 -18.38 9.78 -15.05
N TYR A 34 -17.96 8.62 -15.53
CA TYR A 34 -18.68 7.84 -16.53
C TYR A 34 -19.28 6.59 -15.90
N ARG A 35 -20.51 6.25 -16.27
CA ARG A 35 -21.20 5.02 -15.85
C ARG A 35 -21.28 4.02 -16.99
N CYS A 36 -20.67 2.86 -16.79
CA CYS A 36 -20.63 1.73 -17.71
C CYS A 36 -21.54 0.62 -17.14
N GLY A 37 -22.86 0.80 -17.23
CA GLY A 37 -23.82 -0.14 -16.60
C GLY A 37 -23.80 -0.06 -15.07
N ASN A 38 -23.01 -0.92 -14.40
CA ASN A 38 -22.88 -0.98 -12.93
C ASN A 38 -21.53 -0.45 -12.40
N GLU A 39 -20.59 -0.13 -13.29
CA GLU A 39 -19.24 0.32 -12.91
C GLU A 39 -19.08 1.83 -13.18
N TYR A 40 -18.35 2.52 -12.29
CA TYR A 40 -18.03 3.94 -12.40
C TYR A 40 -16.54 4.12 -12.68
N THR A 41 -16.21 4.94 -13.68
CA THR A 41 -14.82 5.24 -14.05
C THR A 41 -14.60 6.73 -14.26
N ASN A 42 -13.42 7.21 -13.84
CA ASN A 42 -12.95 8.57 -14.09
C ASN A 42 -12.11 8.67 -15.38
N ASN A 43 -11.84 7.53 -16.04
CA ASN A 43 -11.00 7.52 -17.22
C ASN A 43 -11.82 7.67 -18.51
N ALA A 44 -11.67 8.81 -19.18
CA ALA A 44 -12.37 9.12 -20.42
C ALA A 44 -12.04 8.17 -21.60
N THR A 45 -10.86 7.55 -21.64
CA THR A 45 -10.50 6.62 -22.73
C THR A 45 -11.22 5.29 -22.57
N VAL A 46 -11.30 4.78 -21.34
CA VAL A 46 -12.04 3.56 -21.00
C VAL A 46 -13.54 3.77 -21.22
N ALA A 47 -14.05 4.93 -20.81
CA ALA A 47 -15.45 5.29 -21.00
C ALA A 47 -15.86 5.34 -22.49
N LYS A 48 -15.00 5.89 -23.37
CA LYS A 48 -15.26 5.96 -24.80
C LYS A 48 -15.22 4.58 -25.47
N ALA A 49 -14.28 3.73 -25.06
CA ALA A 49 -14.15 2.37 -25.59
C ALA A 49 -15.32 1.45 -25.20
N GLN A 50 -15.88 1.66 -24.01
CA GLN A 50 -17.00 0.86 -23.49
C GLN A 50 -18.38 1.52 -23.69
N GLY A 51 -18.46 2.63 -24.43
CA GLY A 51 -19.73 3.31 -24.73
C GLY A 51 -20.45 3.85 -23.49
N CYS A 52 -19.71 4.25 -22.46
CA CYS A 52 -20.27 4.66 -21.17
C CYS A 52 -20.88 6.05 -21.21
N LYS A 53 -21.96 6.26 -20.44
CA LYS A 53 -22.66 7.55 -20.38
C LYS A 53 -22.00 8.47 -19.37
N LEU A 54 -21.77 9.73 -19.76
CA LEU A 54 -21.30 10.77 -18.85
C LEU A 54 -22.42 11.08 -17.85
N MET A 55 -22.11 10.92 -16.56
CA MET A 55 -23.05 11.23 -15.48
C MET A 55 -22.65 12.56 -14.87
N GLU A 56 -23.47 13.58 -15.11
CA GLU A 56 -23.23 14.94 -14.64
C GLU A 56 -24.19 15.23 -13.47
N GLY A 57 -23.65 15.37 -12.25
CA GLY A 57 -24.33 16.02 -11.13
C GLY A 57 -25.47 15.25 -10.42
N GLY A 58 -25.17 14.15 -9.72
CA GLY A 58 -26.12 13.55 -8.77
C GLY A 58 -25.44 12.82 -7.61
N ASN A 59 -25.40 13.47 -6.43
CA ASN A 59 -24.97 12.93 -5.12
C ASN A 59 -23.80 11.91 -5.14
N ILE A 60 -22.71 12.23 -5.82
CA ILE A 60 -21.45 11.48 -5.70
C ILE A 60 -20.52 12.32 -4.83
N THR A 61 -20.26 11.85 -3.61
CA THR A 61 -19.18 12.37 -2.76
C THR A 61 -17.86 11.84 -3.29
N VAL A 62 -17.23 12.61 -4.18
CA VAL A 62 -15.87 12.34 -4.64
C VAL A 62 -14.91 12.65 -3.49
N ILE A 63 -14.49 11.62 -2.76
CA ILE A 63 -13.36 11.74 -1.84
C ILE A 63 -12.11 11.73 -2.72
N GLN A 64 -11.47 12.89 -2.87
CA GLN A 64 -10.22 13.02 -3.61
C GLN A 64 -9.13 12.22 -2.89
N GLY A 65 -8.87 11.01 -3.39
CA GLY A 65 -7.66 10.26 -3.05
C GLY A 65 -6.44 10.93 -3.71
N PRO A 66 -5.23 10.77 -3.16
CA PRO A 66 -4.02 11.31 -3.77
C PRO A 66 -3.91 10.81 -5.22
N ALA A 67 -3.89 11.75 -6.17
CA ALA A 67 -3.85 11.44 -7.60
C ALA A 67 -2.59 10.61 -7.92
N PRO A 68 -2.70 9.53 -8.72
CA PRO A 68 -1.53 8.84 -9.22
C PRO A 68 -0.76 9.80 -10.14
N GLN A 69 0.43 10.21 -9.72
CA GLN A 69 1.32 11.00 -10.56
C GLN A 69 1.66 10.18 -11.81
N ALA A 70 1.25 10.69 -12.99
CA ALA A 70 1.71 10.15 -14.26
C ALA A 70 3.24 10.23 -14.28
N ALA A 71 3.90 9.08 -14.48
CA ALA A 71 5.34 8.96 -14.41
C ALA A 71 6.02 9.86 -15.46
N PRO A 72 6.85 10.86 -15.08
CA PRO A 72 7.75 11.49 -16.02
C PRO A 72 8.86 10.49 -16.36
N ARG A 73 9.14 10.36 -17.66
CA ARG A 73 10.29 9.60 -18.17
C ARG A 73 11.57 10.11 -17.52
N SER A 74 12.35 9.17 -17.00
CA SER A 74 13.66 9.26 -16.33
C SER A 74 14.35 10.63 -16.30
N ALA A 75 14.48 11.19 -15.10
CA ALA A 75 15.68 11.88 -14.65
C ALA A 75 15.90 11.59 -13.16
N SER A 76 17.14 11.25 -12.83
CA SER A 76 17.64 10.78 -11.54
C SER A 76 17.34 11.72 -10.36
N SER A 77 16.50 11.28 -9.42
CA SER A 77 16.70 11.42 -7.96
C SER A 77 15.52 10.77 -7.23
N SER A 78 15.73 9.57 -6.70
CA SER A 78 14.77 8.85 -5.87
C SER A 78 14.63 9.51 -4.50
N THR A 79 13.83 10.56 -4.40
CA THR A 79 13.18 10.91 -3.13
C THR A 79 11.94 10.04 -3.01
N ALA A 80 12.01 9.04 -2.13
CA ALA A 80 10.84 8.30 -1.66
C ALA A 80 9.69 9.28 -1.36
N PRO A 81 8.42 8.92 -1.64
CA PRO A 81 7.30 9.79 -1.30
C PRO A 81 7.41 10.08 0.20
N ARG A 82 7.70 11.35 0.54
CA ARG A 82 7.68 11.81 1.93
C ARG A 82 6.33 11.39 2.47
N SER A 83 6.35 10.49 3.45
CA SER A 83 5.16 10.07 4.18
C SER A 83 4.34 11.32 4.45
N ALA A 84 3.09 11.34 3.96
CA ALA A 84 2.16 12.42 4.28
C ALA A 84 2.28 12.68 5.79
N PRO A 85 2.39 13.95 6.23
CA PRO A 85 2.66 14.27 7.62
C PRO A 85 1.63 13.53 8.46
N ARG A 86 2.09 12.56 9.26
CA ARG A 86 1.25 11.87 10.23
C ARG A 86 0.70 13.00 11.09
N ASN A 87 -0.62 13.21 11.03
CA ASN A 87 -1.25 14.21 11.88
C ASN A 87 -1.13 13.70 13.32
N ASP A 88 -0.07 14.13 14.00
CA ASP A 88 0.28 13.79 15.37
C ASP A 88 -0.66 14.49 16.37
N SER A 89 -1.98 14.38 16.15
CA SER A 89 -2.99 14.89 17.07
C SER A 89 -3.12 13.97 18.30
N ALA A 90 -3.72 14.46 19.37
CA ALA A 90 -3.95 13.65 20.57
C ALA A 90 -4.88 12.45 20.25
N GLU A 91 -5.87 12.66 19.38
CA GLU A 91 -6.81 11.64 18.92
C GLU A 91 -6.13 10.56 18.08
N GLN A 92 -5.17 10.93 17.21
CA GLN A 92 -4.43 9.94 16.42
C GLN A 92 -3.59 9.03 17.31
N ARG A 93 -2.92 9.59 18.35
CA ARG A 93 -2.16 8.81 19.32
C ARG A 93 -3.05 7.88 20.14
N ALA A 94 -4.23 8.34 20.54
CA ALA A 94 -5.20 7.52 21.26
C ALA A 94 -5.67 6.32 20.43
N ARG A 95 -5.99 6.53 19.14
CA ARG A 95 -6.36 5.44 18.22
C ARG A 95 -5.21 4.46 18.00
N ASP A 96 -3.99 4.97 17.86
CA ASP A 96 -2.80 4.13 17.67
C ASP A 96 -2.49 3.32 18.95
N SER A 97 -2.73 3.87 20.16
CA SER A 97 -2.62 3.10 21.41
C SER A 97 -3.70 2.03 21.54
N ASP A 98 -4.94 2.34 21.17
CA ASP A 98 -6.05 1.37 21.21
C ASP A 98 -5.79 0.21 20.23
N ALA A 99 -5.34 0.52 19.01
CA ALA A 99 -4.99 -0.49 18.02
C ALA A 99 -3.84 -1.40 18.50
N ARG A 100 -2.83 -0.83 19.16
CA ARG A 100 -1.74 -1.61 19.78
C ARG A 100 -2.28 -2.53 20.88
N GLN A 101 -3.11 -2.04 21.78
CA GLN A 101 -3.71 -2.84 22.85
C GLN A 101 -4.54 -3.99 22.30
N ILE A 102 -5.33 -3.77 21.25
CA ILE A 102 -6.11 -4.81 20.59
C ILE A 102 -5.19 -5.90 20.03
N LEU A 103 -4.13 -5.53 19.33
CA LEU A 103 -3.19 -6.51 18.76
C LEU A 103 -2.39 -7.25 19.83
N GLU A 104 -2.07 -6.62 20.96
CA GLU A 104 -1.46 -7.31 22.11
C GLU A 104 -2.42 -8.33 22.74
N MET A 105 -3.71 -8.00 22.87
CA MET A 105 -4.71 -8.95 23.35
C MET A 105 -4.89 -10.14 22.39
N GLU A 106 -4.93 -9.88 21.08
CA GLU A 106 -5.01 -10.94 20.09
C GLU A 106 -3.73 -11.80 20.05
N LEU A 107 -2.56 -11.19 20.27
CA LEU A 107 -1.31 -11.92 20.41
C LEU A 107 -1.37 -12.90 21.59
N ARG A 108 -1.85 -12.45 22.76
CA ARG A 108 -2.00 -13.33 23.93
C ARG A 108 -2.93 -14.51 23.64
N LYS A 109 -4.08 -14.26 23.00
CA LYS A 109 -5.00 -15.34 22.59
C LYS A 109 -4.36 -16.29 21.58
N ALA A 110 -3.57 -15.78 20.63
CA ALA A 110 -2.86 -16.61 19.66
C ALA A 110 -1.77 -17.47 20.33
N GLU A 111 -1.04 -16.92 21.30
CA GLU A 111 -0.07 -17.65 22.10
C GLU A 111 -0.73 -18.75 22.94
N GLU A 112 -1.90 -18.49 23.53
CA GLU A 112 -2.70 -19.53 24.22
C GLU A 112 -3.13 -20.66 23.28
N ARG A 113 -3.61 -20.33 22.06
CA ARG A 113 -3.96 -21.34 21.05
C ARG A 113 -2.73 -22.16 20.62
N LEU A 114 -1.57 -21.51 20.45
CA LEU A 114 -0.32 -22.19 20.14
C LEU A 114 0.07 -23.16 21.26
N ALA A 115 0.00 -22.72 22.52
CA ALA A 115 0.30 -23.56 23.67
C ALA A 115 -0.64 -24.77 23.76
N GLN A 116 -1.94 -24.59 23.49
CA GLN A 116 -2.91 -25.67 23.43
C GLN A 116 -2.61 -26.65 22.28
N ALA A 117 -2.30 -26.14 21.08
CA ALA A 117 -1.94 -26.97 19.94
C ALA A 117 -0.66 -27.77 20.17
N GLN A 118 0.37 -27.16 20.77
CA GLN A 118 1.61 -27.83 21.14
C GLN A 118 1.39 -28.91 22.20
N LYS A 119 0.53 -28.64 23.20
CA LYS A 119 0.16 -29.62 24.22
C LYS A 119 -0.57 -30.82 23.60
N ALA A 120 -1.51 -30.57 22.68
CA ALA A 120 -2.20 -31.63 21.96
C ALA A 120 -1.26 -32.43 21.04
N TYR A 121 -0.28 -31.78 20.42
CA TYR A 121 0.72 -32.44 19.59
C TYR A 121 1.72 -33.29 20.41
N ALA A 122 1.95 -32.92 21.67
CA ALA A 122 2.81 -33.66 22.61
C ALA A 122 4.14 -34.11 22.00
N ASN A 123 4.86 -33.18 21.36
CA ASN A 123 6.14 -33.44 20.66
C ASN A 123 6.07 -34.55 19.60
N GLY A 124 4.93 -34.69 18.92
CA GLY A 124 4.70 -35.71 17.89
C GLY A 124 4.28 -37.06 18.43
N GLN A 125 4.06 -37.15 19.74
CA GLN A 125 3.60 -38.36 20.42
C GLN A 125 2.30 -38.06 21.20
N PRO A 126 1.21 -37.64 20.53
CA PRO A 126 -0.09 -37.52 21.18
C PRO A 126 -0.51 -38.88 21.73
N GLU A 127 -1.26 -38.86 22.83
CA GLU A 127 -1.85 -40.07 23.41
C GLU A 127 -2.78 -40.72 22.38
N LYS A 128 -2.69 -42.04 22.20
CA LYS A 128 -3.57 -42.78 21.30
C LYS A 128 -5.00 -42.80 21.86
N GLU A 129 -5.96 -42.43 21.04
CA GLU A 129 -7.37 -42.33 21.43
C GLU A 129 -8.18 -43.48 20.82
N GLY A 130 -8.97 -44.18 21.65
CA GLY A 130 -9.97 -45.17 21.21
C GLY A 130 -9.45 -46.23 20.24
N ILE A 131 -9.97 -46.21 19.00
CA ILE A 131 -9.70 -47.22 17.96
C ILE A 131 -8.30 -47.11 17.31
N GLU A 132 -7.54 -46.05 17.61
CA GLU A 132 -6.20 -45.82 17.06
C GLU A 132 -5.16 -46.85 17.51
N SER A 133 -5.45 -47.57 18.59
CA SER A 133 -4.67 -48.75 19.02
C SER A 133 -4.75 -49.90 18.00
N ARG A 134 -5.88 -50.02 17.30
CA ARG A 134 -6.14 -51.07 16.30
C ARG A 134 -5.86 -50.62 14.87
N ASN A 135 -5.92 -49.31 14.61
CA ASN A 135 -5.61 -48.73 13.30
C ASN A 135 -4.52 -47.66 13.45
N TYR A 136 -3.27 -48.05 13.17
CA TYR A 136 -2.12 -47.15 13.28
C TYR A 136 -2.12 -46.04 12.23
N GLN A 137 -2.72 -46.25 11.06
CA GLN A 137 -2.78 -45.22 10.02
C GLN A 137 -3.56 -43.98 10.49
N ARG A 138 -4.69 -44.18 11.17
CA ARG A 138 -5.46 -43.06 11.75
C ARG A 138 -4.67 -42.24 12.77
N TYR A 139 -3.83 -42.91 13.55
CA TYR A 139 -2.93 -42.22 14.48
C TYR A 139 -1.95 -41.33 13.73
N LEU A 140 -1.31 -41.84 12.66
CA LEU A 140 -0.38 -41.06 11.83
C LEU A 140 -1.07 -39.85 11.19
N ASP A 141 -2.27 -40.04 10.66
CA ASP A 141 -3.04 -38.96 10.03
C ASP A 141 -3.40 -37.87 11.05
N ARG A 142 -3.79 -38.25 12.28
CA ARG A 142 -4.06 -37.28 13.36
C ARG A 142 -2.80 -36.56 13.82
N VAL A 143 -1.68 -37.25 13.96
CA VAL A 143 -0.38 -36.63 14.27
C VAL A 143 -0.01 -35.58 13.21
N ALA A 144 -0.24 -35.89 11.93
CA ALA A 144 -0.01 -34.96 10.83
C ALA A 144 -0.94 -33.73 10.91
N GLU A 145 -2.22 -33.92 11.21
CA GLU A 145 -3.18 -32.81 11.39
C GLU A 145 -2.81 -31.94 12.61
N LEU A 146 -2.43 -32.54 13.74
CA LEU A 146 -1.96 -31.81 14.93
C LEU A 146 -0.71 -30.99 14.63
N LYS A 147 0.24 -31.56 13.86
CA LYS A 147 1.42 -30.81 13.39
C LYS A 147 1.03 -29.64 12.50
N ALA A 148 0.09 -29.83 11.59
CA ALA A 148 -0.41 -28.75 10.72
C ALA A 148 -1.15 -27.67 11.53
N SER A 149 -1.87 -28.04 12.59
CA SER A 149 -2.50 -27.11 13.53
C SER A 149 -1.47 -26.26 14.27
N VAL A 150 -0.39 -26.88 14.78
CA VAL A 150 0.74 -26.15 15.39
C VAL A 150 1.34 -25.17 14.39
N GLY A 151 1.63 -25.60 13.15
CA GLY A 151 2.20 -24.71 12.14
C GLY A 151 1.31 -23.51 11.79
N ARG A 152 -0.03 -23.67 11.77
CA ARG A 152 -0.98 -22.56 11.60
C ARG A 152 -0.93 -21.59 12.78
N ALA A 153 -0.96 -22.11 14.02
CA ALA A 153 -0.89 -21.27 15.22
C ALA A 153 0.44 -20.50 15.33
N GLU A 154 1.56 -21.13 14.95
CA GLU A 154 2.87 -20.46 14.87
C GLU A 154 2.87 -19.33 13.83
N ALA A 155 2.26 -19.57 12.67
CA ALA A 155 2.11 -18.56 11.63
C ALA A 155 1.29 -17.35 12.13
N ASP A 156 0.19 -17.58 12.86
CA ASP A 156 -0.66 -16.52 13.44
C ASP A 156 0.13 -15.67 14.45
N VAL A 157 0.84 -16.31 15.39
CA VAL A 157 1.70 -15.61 16.36
C VAL A 157 2.77 -14.79 15.65
N SER A 158 3.43 -15.38 14.64
CA SER A 158 4.44 -14.66 13.87
C SER A 158 3.86 -13.46 13.10
N GLY A 159 2.63 -13.58 12.59
CA GLY A 159 1.91 -12.52 11.88
C GLY A 159 1.59 -11.35 12.81
N LEU A 160 0.99 -11.63 13.95
CA LEU A 160 0.64 -10.61 14.95
C LEU A 160 1.88 -9.89 15.49
N ARG A 161 2.99 -10.62 15.72
CA ARG A 161 4.27 -10.01 16.12
C ARG A 161 4.83 -9.07 15.05
N ARG A 162 4.69 -9.39 13.76
CA ARG A 162 5.10 -8.49 12.66
C ARG A 162 4.24 -7.22 12.60
N GLU A 163 2.93 -7.33 12.80
CA GLU A 163 2.04 -6.17 12.82
C GLU A 163 2.33 -5.27 14.05
N LEU A 164 2.59 -5.85 15.22
CA LEU A 164 3.06 -5.11 16.40
C LEU A 164 4.38 -4.38 16.15
N ALA A 165 5.37 -5.06 15.54
CA ALA A 165 6.64 -4.45 15.19
C ALA A 165 6.48 -3.28 14.20
N ARG A 166 5.55 -3.42 13.23
CA ARG A 166 5.22 -2.36 12.27
C ARG A 166 4.63 -1.14 12.96
N MET A 167 3.77 -1.32 13.97
CA MET A 167 3.23 -0.22 14.76
C MET A 167 4.26 0.42 15.70
N GLY A 168 5.31 -0.30 16.10
CA GLY A 168 6.40 0.18 16.97
C GLY A 168 7.42 1.10 16.29
N GLY A 169 7.33 1.31 14.98
CA GLY A 169 8.11 2.35 14.31
C GLY A 169 9.57 2.00 14.04
N ALA A 170 9.89 0.73 13.77
CA ALA A 170 11.15 0.41 13.11
C ALA A 170 10.86 0.11 11.63
N PRO A 171 11.25 1.00 10.68
CA PRO A 171 11.46 0.55 9.32
C PRO A 171 12.60 -0.47 9.38
N MET A 172 12.27 -1.75 9.22
CA MET A 172 13.27 -2.73 8.84
C MET A 172 13.73 -2.31 7.45
N ALA A 173 14.82 -1.52 7.42
CA ALA A 173 15.55 -1.26 6.20
C ALA A 173 15.88 -2.64 5.59
N PRO A 174 15.66 -2.85 4.29
CA PRO A 174 16.14 -4.06 3.65
C PRO A 174 17.65 -4.17 3.94
N PRO A 175 18.21 -5.39 4.14
CA PRO A 175 19.64 -5.53 4.29
C PRO A 175 20.28 -4.86 3.07
N ALA A 176 21.07 -3.81 3.32
CA ALA A 176 21.84 -3.14 2.30
C ALA A 176 22.61 -4.25 1.58
N ALA A 177 22.25 -4.47 0.31
CA ALA A 177 23.00 -5.32 -0.57
C ALA A 177 24.45 -4.84 -0.50
N SER A 178 25.28 -5.63 0.18
CA SER A 178 26.72 -5.51 0.15
C SER A 178 27.12 -5.41 -1.33
N GLY A 179 27.65 -4.24 -1.67
CA GLY A 179 28.09 -3.88 -3.00
C GLY A 179 29.08 -4.90 -3.59
N PRO A 180 29.33 -4.77 -4.89
CA PRO A 180 29.73 -5.88 -5.74
C PRO A 180 31.08 -6.46 -5.33
N ALA A 181 31.16 -7.79 -5.45
CA ALA A 181 32.40 -8.53 -5.56
C ALA A 181 33.38 -7.79 -6.47
N GLY A 182 34.64 -7.72 -6.01
CA GLY A 182 35.73 -7.05 -6.68
C GLY A 182 35.95 -7.52 -8.13
N PRO A 183 36.77 -6.78 -8.89
CA PRO A 183 36.96 -7.04 -10.30
C PRO A 183 37.48 -8.47 -10.52
N ALA A 184 36.76 -9.21 -11.37
CA ALA A 184 37.20 -10.50 -11.89
C ALA A 184 38.59 -10.35 -12.56
N PRO A 185 39.50 -11.32 -12.40
CA PRO A 185 40.76 -11.28 -13.11
C PRO A 185 40.53 -11.41 -14.62
N ALA A 186 41.28 -10.62 -15.38
CA ALA A 186 41.31 -10.65 -16.83
C ALA A 186 41.71 -12.04 -17.34
N VAL A 187 40.83 -12.66 -18.11
CA VAL A 187 41.15 -13.84 -18.94
C VAL A 187 41.89 -13.33 -20.18
N PRO A 188 43.14 -13.75 -20.43
CA PRO A 188 43.80 -13.41 -21.68
C PRO A 188 43.16 -14.18 -22.83
N GLY A 189 42.92 -13.47 -23.92
CA GLY A 189 42.28 -13.98 -25.12
C GLY A 189 42.97 -15.20 -25.72
N ALA A 190 42.15 -16.17 -26.11
CA ALA A 190 42.51 -17.16 -27.10
C ALA A 190 41.86 -16.75 -28.43
N SER A 191 42.69 -16.21 -29.31
CA SER A 191 42.45 -16.09 -30.74
C SER A 191 42.03 -17.44 -31.31
N GLY A 192 40.99 -17.46 -32.15
CA GLY A 192 40.76 -18.56 -33.10
C GLY A 192 41.88 -18.63 -34.15
N PRO A 193 41.72 -19.33 -35.29
CA PRO A 193 40.54 -20.04 -35.80
C PRO A 193 40.86 -21.50 -36.19
N SER A 194 39.89 -22.24 -36.73
CA SER A 194 40.00 -23.03 -37.99
C SER A 194 38.92 -24.12 -38.05
N GLU A 195 37.91 -23.88 -38.89
CA GLU A 195 37.21 -24.89 -39.67
C GLU A 195 38.24 -25.74 -40.46
N PRO A 196 37.98 -27.02 -40.77
CA PRO A 196 37.25 -27.29 -42.01
C PRO A 196 36.36 -28.56 -42.04
N ALA A 197 35.41 -28.53 -42.97
CA ALA A 197 35.00 -29.60 -43.88
C ALA A 197 34.35 -30.89 -43.34
N ALA A 198 33.04 -31.00 -43.62
CA ALA A 198 32.40 -32.06 -44.41
C ALA A 198 32.89 -33.52 -44.27
N LYS A 199 31.98 -34.40 -43.82
CA LYS A 199 31.39 -35.45 -44.66
C LYS A 199 30.06 -35.92 -44.10
#